data_AF-A0A837RHG7-F1
#
_entry.id   AF-A0A837RHG7-F1
#
_cell.length_a   1.000
_cell.length_b   1.000
_cell.length_c   1.000
_cell.angle_alpha   90.00
_cell.angle_beta   90.00
_cell.angle_gamma   90.00
#
_symmetry.space_group_name_H-M   'P 1'
#
loop_
_entity.id
_entity.type
_entity.pdbx_description
1 polymer ?
#
loop_
_entity_poly.entity_id
_entity_poly.type
_entity_poly.pdbx_seq_one_letter_code
_entity_poly.pdbx_strand_id
1 'polypeptide(L)'
;MAEFTTVVFLLMLKFYYQNFLFQLPIRNLPLIIVAFLLVLLVGYGLTRISTDDKKLNALILITMIAIFMIIATYWITVVPNLQVSDYGNFWSRAFNYEVGNPLYQDDNDYFSKYAYQTGFFVYVVGVVKIFGYHIFVIQFLNVIYQALILYVTYLTVNKVFHNIRMARLAVLLLMIDLDWFALNVQTSNQYLGSLMFLLTFYLLMLDKTKY
;
A
#
# COMPACT_ATOMS: atom_id res chain seq x y z
N MET A 1 16.55 -18.20 -0.10
CA MET A 1 15.71 -17.01 -0.41
C MET A 1 15.58 -16.81 -1.92
N ALA A 2 16.69 -16.71 -2.67
CA ALA A 2 16.67 -16.54 -4.13
C ALA A 2 15.85 -17.63 -4.87
N GLU A 3 16.02 -18.91 -4.52
CA GLU A 3 15.27 -20.02 -5.15
C GLU A 3 13.76 -19.91 -4.95
N PHE A 4 13.31 -19.52 -3.76
CA PHE A 4 11.89 -19.30 -3.47
C PHE A 4 11.33 -18.13 -4.26
N THR A 5 12.06 -17.01 -4.33
CA THR A 5 11.66 -15.84 -5.13
C THR A 5 11.58 -16.16 -6.62
N THR A 6 12.52 -16.94 -7.16
CA THR A 6 12.48 -17.39 -8.55
C THR A 6 11.28 -18.30 -8.81
N VAL A 7 10.99 -19.25 -7.92
CA VAL A 7 9.83 -20.15 -8.05
C VAL A 7 8.52 -19.35 -8.01
N VAL A 8 8.37 -18.44 -7.06
CA VAL A 8 7.18 -17.57 -6.97
C VAL A 8 7.04 -16.71 -8.22
N PHE A 9 8.14 -16.11 -8.71
CA PHE A 9 8.13 -15.32 -9.94
C PHE A 9 7.71 -16.15 -11.17
N LEU A 10 8.22 -17.37 -11.32
CA LEU A 10 7.81 -18.28 -12.39
C LEU A 10 6.34 -18.70 -12.27
N LEU A 11 5.85 -18.92 -11.05
CA LEU A 11 4.44 -19.23 -10.79
C LEU A 11 3.54 -18.03 -11.11
N MET A 12 3.94 -16.81 -10.76
CA MET A 12 3.24 -15.58 -11.12
C MET A 12 3.20 -15.39 -12.64
N LEU A 13 4.33 -15.59 -13.34
CA LEU A 13 4.38 -15.54 -14.81
C LEU A 13 3.47 -16.58 -15.44
N LYS A 14 3.49 -17.81 -14.94
CA LYS A 14 2.62 -18.89 -15.40
C LYS A 14 1.14 -18.55 -15.16
N PHE A 15 0.79 -18.07 -13.98
CA PHE A 15 -0.56 -17.64 -13.64
C PHE A 15 -1.01 -16.49 -14.54
N TYR A 16 -0.15 -15.50 -14.77
CA TYR A 16 -0.42 -14.38 -15.66
C TYR A 16 -0.67 -14.84 -17.10
N TYR A 17 0.23 -15.68 -17.60
CA TYR A 17 0.16 -16.26 -18.94
C TYR A 17 -1.16 -17.03 -19.16
N GLN A 18 -1.55 -17.85 -18.18
CA GLN A 18 -2.74 -18.69 -18.26
C GLN A 18 -4.05 -17.90 -18.09
N ASN A 19 -4.10 -16.96 -17.14
CA ASN A 19 -5.35 -16.30 -16.75
C ASN A 19 -5.60 -14.97 -17.47
N PHE A 20 -4.56 -14.28 -17.94
CA PHE A 20 -4.71 -12.95 -18.54
C PHE A 20 -4.20 -12.91 -19.98
N LEU A 21 -2.98 -13.38 -20.26
CA LEU A 21 -2.41 -13.26 -21.60
C LEU A 21 -3.24 -14.01 -22.66
N PHE A 22 -3.67 -15.25 -22.36
CA PHE A 22 -4.43 -16.06 -23.31
C PHE A 22 -5.90 -15.68 -23.47
N GLN A 23 -6.51 -14.99 -22.50
CA GLN A 23 -7.91 -14.61 -22.61
C GLN A 23 -8.11 -13.56 -23.72
N LEU A 24 -7.22 -12.57 -23.82
CA LEU A 24 -7.28 -11.49 -24.83
C LEU A 24 -5.86 -10.99 -25.21
N PRO A 25 -5.04 -11.80 -25.90
CA PRO A 25 -3.62 -11.52 -26.13
C PRO A 25 -3.38 -10.25 -26.96
N ILE A 26 -4.22 -10.03 -27.98
CA ILE A 26 -4.14 -8.87 -28.88
C ILE A 26 -4.35 -7.55 -28.10
N ARG A 27 -5.09 -7.57 -26.99
CA ARG A 27 -5.32 -6.40 -26.14
C ARG A 27 -4.30 -6.29 -25.02
N ASN A 28 -4.06 -7.38 -24.29
CA ASN A 28 -3.30 -7.35 -23.05
C ASN A 28 -1.78 -7.19 -23.31
N LEU A 29 -1.25 -7.77 -24.38
CA LEU A 29 0.18 -7.67 -24.68
C LEU A 29 0.61 -6.23 -25.04
N PRO A 30 -0.08 -5.49 -25.95
CA PRO A 30 0.23 -4.08 -26.18
C PRO A 30 0.10 -3.23 -24.92
N LEU A 31 -0.92 -3.47 -24.08
CA LEU A 31 -1.10 -2.72 -22.83
C LEU A 31 0.08 -2.88 -21.87
N ILE A 32 0.60 -4.09 -21.68
CA ILE A 32 1.80 -4.31 -20.85
C ILE A 32 3.00 -3.58 -21.44
N ILE A 33 3.22 -3.71 -22.74
CA ILE A 33 4.37 -3.07 -23.41
C ILE A 33 4.30 -1.56 -23.24
N VAL A 34 3.13 -0.96 -23.49
CA VAL A 34 2.90 0.47 -23.30
C VAL A 34 3.10 0.88 -21.84
N ALA A 35 2.54 0.13 -20.89
CA ALA A 35 2.72 0.41 -19.46
C ALA A 35 4.21 0.35 -19.05
N PHE A 36 4.94 -0.67 -19.51
CA PHE A 36 6.37 -0.82 -19.24
C PHE A 36 7.19 0.32 -19.84
N LEU A 37 6.93 0.69 -21.09
CA LEU A 37 7.58 1.82 -21.74
C LEU A 37 7.27 3.15 -21.04
N LEU A 38 6.04 3.35 -20.56
CA LEU A 38 5.66 4.53 -19.78
C LEU A 38 6.42 4.59 -18.46
N VAL A 39 6.53 3.47 -17.73
CA VAL A 39 7.31 3.41 -16.48
C VAL A 39 8.78 3.72 -16.74
N LEU A 40 9.38 3.16 -17.80
CA LEU A 40 10.76 3.48 -18.17
C LEU A 40 10.94 4.94 -18.57
N LEU A 41 10.00 5.51 -19.33
CA LEU A 41 10.05 6.89 -19.77
C LEU A 41 9.96 7.85 -18.56
N VAL A 42 8.98 7.64 -17.67
CA VAL A 42 8.82 8.44 -16.46
C VAL A 42 10.02 8.26 -15.53
N GLY A 43 10.48 7.02 -15.33
CA GLY A 43 11.67 6.73 -14.54
C GLY A 43 12.90 7.44 -15.07
N TYR A 44 13.17 7.33 -16.36
CA TYR A 44 14.26 8.05 -17.03
C TYR A 44 14.12 9.57 -16.85
N GLY A 45 12.92 10.12 -17.07
CA GLY A 45 12.62 11.52 -16.83
C GLY A 45 12.98 11.97 -15.41
N LEU A 46 12.55 11.21 -14.39
CA LEU A 46 12.84 11.51 -12.97
C LEU A 46 14.34 11.54 -12.66
N THR A 47 15.16 10.73 -13.35
CA THR A 47 16.63 10.75 -13.18
C THR A 47 17.30 11.97 -13.82
N ARG A 48 16.69 12.55 -14.85
CA ARG A 48 17.23 13.72 -15.56
C ARG A 48 16.89 15.04 -14.89
N ILE A 49 15.88 15.08 -14.03
CA ILE A 49 15.53 16.30 -13.29
C ILE A 49 16.60 16.58 -12.23
N SER A 50 17.03 17.85 -12.14
CA SER A 50 18.00 18.32 -11.14
C SER A 50 17.62 17.90 -9.71
N THR A 51 18.62 17.61 -8.91
CA THR A 51 18.51 17.17 -7.51
C THR A 51 18.99 18.22 -6.52
N ASP A 52 19.58 19.32 -6.98
CA ASP A 52 20.25 20.28 -6.12
C ASP A 52 19.26 21.23 -5.43
N ASP A 53 18.11 21.47 -6.07
CA ASP A 53 17.04 22.32 -5.53
C ASP A 53 16.07 21.50 -4.66
N LYS A 54 16.11 21.75 -3.34
CA LYS A 54 15.21 21.14 -2.35
C LYS A 54 13.73 21.42 -2.63
N LYS A 55 13.36 22.62 -3.12
CA LYS A 55 11.97 22.97 -3.42
C LYS A 55 11.48 22.18 -4.63
N LEU A 56 12.31 22.08 -5.67
CA LEU A 56 12.01 21.26 -6.85
C LEU A 56 11.84 19.77 -6.47
N ASN A 57 12.73 19.24 -5.62
CA ASN A 57 12.63 17.87 -5.11
C ASN A 57 11.29 17.63 -4.37
N ALA A 58 10.92 18.55 -3.49
CA ALA A 58 9.66 18.48 -2.74
C ALA A 58 8.45 18.58 -3.68
N LEU A 59 8.48 19.50 -4.65
CA LEU A 59 7.41 19.66 -5.63
C LEU A 59 7.19 18.39 -6.46
N ILE A 60 8.26 17.73 -6.92
CA ILE A 60 8.18 16.47 -7.66
C ILE A 60 7.55 15.39 -6.79
N LEU A 61 8.03 15.23 -5.56
CA LEU A 61 7.51 14.23 -4.63
C LEU A 61 6.03 14.46 -4.32
N ILE A 62 5.64 15.71 -4.02
CA ILE A 62 4.24 16.09 -3.76
C ILE A 62 3.39 15.83 -4.99
N THR A 63 3.86 16.17 -6.18
CA THR A 63 3.14 15.90 -7.44
C THR A 63 2.92 14.41 -7.65
N MET A 64 3.96 13.59 -7.45
CA MET A 64 3.87 12.12 -7.56
C MET A 64 2.84 11.56 -6.58
N ILE A 65 2.92 11.96 -5.31
CA ILE A 65 1.98 11.51 -4.26
C ILE A 65 0.56 12.01 -4.56
N ALA A 66 0.38 13.25 -5.02
CA ALA A 66 -0.93 13.80 -5.35
C ALA A 66 -1.59 13.04 -6.50
N ILE A 67 -0.84 12.76 -7.58
CA ILE A 67 -1.30 11.94 -8.70
C ILE A 67 -1.72 10.55 -8.18
N PHE A 68 -0.88 9.92 -7.35
CA PHE A 68 -1.20 8.63 -6.74
C PHE A 68 -2.50 8.68 -5.96
N MET A 69 -2.66 9.64 -5.05
CA MET A 69 -3.86 9.76 -4.21
C MET A 69 -5.11 10.02 -5.04
N ILE A 70 -5.04 10.83 -6.10
CA ILE A 70 -6.19 11.07 -6.99
C ILE A 70 -6.63 9.75 -7.64
N ILE A 71 -5.68 9.01 -8.20
CA ILE A 71 -5.96 7.72 -8.86
C ILE A 71 -6.47 6.69 -7.85
N ALA A 72 -5.84 6.59 -6.68
CA ALA A 72 -6.23 5.66 -5.62
C ALA A 72 -7.62 5.99 -5.06
N THR A 73 -7.93 7.27 -4.87
CA THR A 73 -9.26 7.71 -4.41
C THR A 73 -10.33 7.46 -5.48
N TYR A 74 -10.00 7.66 -6.76
CA TYR A 74 -10.91 7.28 -7.85
C TYR A 74 -11.11 5.76 -7.90
N TRP A 75 -10.06 4.98 -7.71
CA TRP A 75 -10.14 3.52 -7.72
C TRP A 75 -11.12 2.97 -6.68
N ILE A 76 -11.09 3.48 -5.44
CA ILE A 76 -12.01 3.04 -4.37
C ILE A 76 -13.48 3.39 -4.66
N THR A 77 -13.79 4.32 -5.58
CA THR A 77 -15.18 4.62 -5.98
C THR A 77 -15.67 3.76 -7.14
N VAL A 78 -14.76 3.14 -7.89
CA VAL A 78 -15.09 2.32 -9.08
C VAL A 78 -15.15 0.82 -8.74
N VAL A 79 -14.31 0.37 -7.82
CA VAL A 79 -14.22 -1.07 -7.48
C VAL A 79 -15.29 -1.48 -6.46
N PRO A 80 -15.91 -2.66 -6.61
CA PRO A 80 -16.88 -3.16 -5.64
C PRO A 80 -16.30 -3.23 -4.21
N ASN A 81 -17.05 -2.70 -3.25
CA ASN A 81 -16.68 -2.62 -1.83
C ASN A 81 -16.80 -3.95 -1.06
N LEU A 82 -16.55 -5.08 -1.71
CA LEU A 82 -16.71 -6.40 -1.10
C LEU A 82 -15.56 -6.70 -0.13
N GLN A 83 -15.90 -6.85 1.15
CA GLN A 83 -14.97 -7.22 2.22
C GLN A 83 -15.01 -8.73 2.44
N VAL A 84 -13.94 -9.45 2.07
CA VAL A 84 -13.87 -10.92 2.15
C VAL A 84 -12.74 -11.36 3.07
N SER A 85 -12.84 -12.56 3.64
CA SER A 85 -11.82 -13.14 4.53
C SER A 85 -11.61 -12.28 5.78
N ASP A 86 -10.36 -12.06 6.19
CA ASP A 86 -9.93 -11.23 7.30
C ASP A 86 -10.54 -9.82 7.27
N TYR A 87 -10.62 -9.19 6.09
CA TYR A 87 -11.20 -7.84 5.93
C TYR A 87 -12.68 -7.81 6.29
N GLY A 88 -13.42 -8.86 5.93
CA GLY A 88 -14.81 -9.04 6.30
C GLY A 88 -15.00 -9.20 7.81
N ASN A 89 -14.08 -9.90 8.49
CA ASN A 89 -14.12 -10.03 9.95
C ASN A 89 -13.91 -8.68 10.65
N PHE A 90 -12.99 -7.84 10.17
CA PHE A 90 -12.80 -6.50 10.72
C PHE A 90 -14.03 -5.61 10.52
N TRP A 91 -14.55 -5.58 9.29
CA TRP A 91 -15.65 -4.69 8.94
C TRP A 91 -16.95 -5.09 9.61
N SER A 92 -17.42 -6.33 9.38
CA SER A 92 -18.73 -6.78 9.85
C SER A 92 -18.87 -6.76 11.38
N ARG A 93 -17.80 -7.07 12.11
CA ARG A 93 -17.82 -7.08 13.58
C ARG A 93 -17.69 -5.69 14.20
N ALA A 94 -17.21 -4.70 13.45
CA ALA A 94 -17.17 -3.33 13.93
C ALA A 94 -18.58 -2.68 13.97
N PHE A 95 -19.54 -3.24 13.23
CA PHE A 95 -20.93 -2.78 13.26
C PHE A 95 -21.53 -2.97 14.66
N ASN A 96 -21.91 -1.87 15.29
CA ASN A 96 -22.47 -1.84 16.65
C ASN A 96 -21.59 -2.48 17.74
N TYR A 97 -20.26 -2.54 17.55
CA TYR A 97 -19.38 -3.01 18.60
C TYR A 97 -19.31 -2.00 19.75
N GLU A 98 -19.79 -2.42 20.92
CA GLU A 98 -19.70 -1.61 22.14
C GLU A 98 -18.41 -1.92 22.91
N VAL A 99 -17.72 -0.86 23.33
CA VAL A 99 -16.49 -1.03 24.11
C VAL A 99 -16.86 -1.61 25.48
N GLY A 100 -16.27 -2.76 25.80
CA GLY A 100 -16.64 -3.56 26.96
C GLY A 100 -17.22 -4.92 26.58
N ASN A 101 -17.73 -5.08 25.36
CA ASN A 101 -18.19 -6.37 24.88
C ASN A 101 -17.00 -7.31 24.62
N PRO A 102 -17.16 -8.63 24.83
CA PRO A 102 -16.17 -9.62 24.44
C PRO A 102 -15.90 -9.58 22.94
N LEU A 103 -14.63 -9.59 22.54
CA LEU A 103 -14.23 -9.60 21.13
C LEU A 103 -14.40 -10.96 20.46
N TYR A 104 -14.33 -12.02 21.26
CA TYR A 104 -14.53 -13.42 20.86
C TYR A 104 -15.38 -14.12 21.93
N GLN A 105 -16.13 -15.14 21.52
CA GLN A 105 -17.00 -15.92 22.42
C GLN A 105 -16.43 -17.31 22.73
N ASP A 106 -15.60 -17.86 21.84
CA ASP A 106 -14.99 -19.17 21.99
C ASP A 106 -13.58 -19.23 21.36
N ASP A 107 -12.87 -20.33 21.58
CA ASP A 107 -11.51 -20.57 21.05
C ASP A 107 -11.47 -20.77 19.53
N ASN A 108 -12.62 -21.01 18.91
CA ASN A 108 -12.73 -21.20 17.47
C ASN A 108 -12.98 -19.89 16.70
N ASP A 109 -13.31 -18.82 17.40
CA ASP A 109 -13.51 -17.49 16.87
C ASP A 109 -12.25 -16.90 16.21
N TYR A 110 -12.46 -16.07 15.19
CA TYR A 110 -11.40 -15.41 14.44
C TYR A 110 -10.42 -14.64 15.33
N PHE A 111 -10.90 -13.80 16.26
CA PHE A 111 -10.00 -13.00 17.10
C PHE A 111 -9.36 -13.79 18.25
N SER A 112 -9.90 -14.96 18.59
CA SER A 112 -9.23 -15.90 19.49
C SER A 112 -8.02 -16.54 18.77
N LYS A 113 -8.20 -16.99 17.53
CA LYS A 113 -7.12 -17.59 16.72
C LYS A 113 -6.07 -16.58 16.25
N TYR A 114 -6.49 -15.38 15.91
CA TYR A 114 -5.64 -14.33 15.35
C TYR A 114 -5.57 -13.12 16.28
N ALA A 115 -5.23 -13.35 17.55
CA ALA A 115 -5.20 -12.32 18.58
C ALA A 115 -4.33 -11.09 18.22
N TYR A 116 -3.27 -11.27 17.43
CA TYR A 116 -2.42 -10.17 16.94
C TYR A 116 -3.16 -9.17 16.05
N GLN A 117 -4.28 -9.57 15.45
CA GLN A 117 -5.13 -8.69 14.63
C GLN A 117 -6.01 -7.75 15.46
N THR A 118 -6.11 -7.97 16.78
CA THR A 118 -6.97 -7.19 17.68
C THR A 118 -6.62 -5.70 17.69
N GLY A 119 -5.33 -5.35 17.63
CA GLY A 119 -4.90 -3.96 17.61
C GLY A 119 -5.46 -3.18 16.42
N PHE A 120 -5.51 -3.82 15.24
CA PHE A 120 -6.12 -3.21 14.06
C PHE A 120 -7.65 -3.14 14.17
N PHE A 121 -8.30 -4.15 14.76
CA PHE A 121 -9.74 -4.10 15.00
C PHE A 121 -10.14 -2.92 15.90
N VAL A 122 -9.39 -2.67 16.98
CA VAL A 122 -9.63 -1.50 17.85
C VAL A 122 -9.52 -0.19 17.06
N TYR A 123 -8.55 -0.10 16.15
CA TYR A 123 -8.44 1.04 15.23
C TYR A 123 -9.70 1.18 14.35
N VAL A 124 -10.19 0.09 13.74
CA VAL A 124 -11.41 0.11 12.91
C VAL A 124 -12.63 0.57 13.71
N VAL A 125 -12.83 0.04 14.93
CA VAL A 125 -13.92 0.47 15.83
C VAL A 125 -13.81 1.95 16.17
N GLY A 126 -12.59 2.44 16.44
CA GLY A 126 -12.34 3.86 16.69
C GLY A 126 -12.76 4.75 15.51
N VAL A 127 -12.39 4.36 14.28
CA VAL A 127 -12.81 5.08 13.06
C VAL A 127 -14.33 5.06 12.91
N VAL A 128 -14.97 3.91 13.10
CA VAL A 128 -16.44 3.77 13.00
C VAL A 128 -17.15 4.64 14.04
N LYS A 129 -16.60 4.78 15.26
CA LYS A 129 -17.18 5.65 16.28
C LYS A 129 -17.10 7.14 15.93
N ILE A 130 -16.02 7.57 15.28
CA ILE A 130 -15.81 8.98 14.94
C ILE A 130 -16.58 9.38 13.68
N PHE A 131 -16.56 8.53 12.65
CA PHE A 131 -17.06 8.85 11.32
C PHE A 131 -18.32 8.08 10.93
N GLY A 132 -18.81 7.16 11.76
CA GLY A 132 -19.91 6.27 11.43
C GLY A 132 -19.46 5.01 10.65
N TYR A 133 -20.41 4.10 10.43
CA TYR A 133 -20.16 2.84 9.71
C TYR A 133 -20.15 3.06 8.19
N HIS A 134 -19.13 3.76 7.71
CA HIS A 134 -18.92 4.07 6.29
C HIS A 134 -17.57 3.49 5.79
N ILE A 135 -17.63 2.45 4.96
CA ILE A 135 -16.42 1.76 4.45
C ILE A 135 -15.49 2.70 3.69
N PHE A 136 -16.05 3.70 3.00
CA PHE A 136 -15.30 4.72 2.28
C PHE A 136 -14.27 5.43 3.18
N VAL A 137 -14.58 5.66 4.45
CA VAL A 137 -13.66 6.34 5.38
C VAL A 137 -12.42 5.50 5.61
N ILE A 138 -12.58 4.19 5.86
CA ILE A 138 -11.45 3.26 6.02
C ILE A 138 -10.64 3.17 4.73
N GLN A 139 -11.30 3.08 3.58
CA GLN A 139 -10.63 3.02 2.27
C GLN A 139 -9.84 4.29 1.98
N PHE A 140 -10.40 5.47 2.30
CA PHE A 140 -9.71 6.74 2.14
C PHE A 140 -8.53 6.87 3.11
N LEU A 141 -8.66 6.37 4.35
CA LEU A 141 -7.55 6.29 5.29
C LEU A 141 -6.43 5.37 4.77
N ASN A 142 -6.75 4.26 4.09
CA ASN A 142 -5.74 3.45 3.41
C ASN A 142 -4.99 4.25 2.34
N VAL A 143 -5.68 5.07 1.55
CA VAL A 143 -5.04 5.96 0.56
C VAL A 143 -4.09 6.95 1.24
N ILE A 144 -4.51 7.52 2.36
CA ILE A 144 -3.64 8.40 3.18
C ILE A 144 -2.41 7.63 3.67
N TYR A 145 -2.59 6.41 4.19
CA TYR A 145 -1.47 5.59 4.65
C TYR A 145 -0.52 5.21 3.51
N GLN A 146 -1.03 4.87 2.33
CA GLN A 146 -0.22 4.65 1.13
C GLN A 146 0.59 5.91 0.78
N ALA A 147 -0.02 7.09 0.80
CA ALA A 147 0.68 8.35 0.54
C ALA A 147 1.81 8.62 1.56
N LEU A 148 1.55 8.35 2.84
CA LEU A 148 2.56 8.46 3.89
C LEU A 148 3.68 7.42 3.72
N ILE A 149 3.35 6.19 3.31
CA ILE A 149 4.34 5.15 2.98
C ILE A 149 5.25 5.61 1.83
N LEU A 150 4.69 6.17 0.76
CA LEU A 150 5.47 6.73 -0.36
C LEU A 150 6.43 7.82 0.13
N TYR A 151 5.94 8.72 0.99
CA TYR A 151 6.76 9.77 1.59
C TYR A 151 7.89 9.21 2.46
N VAL A 152 7.58 8.28 3.37
CA VAL A 152 8.59 7.65 4.25
C VAL A 152 9.58 6.81 3.45
N THR A 153 9.15 6.17 2.38
CA THR A 153 10.03 5.43 1.44
C THR A 153 11.04 6.37 0.81
N TYR A 154 10.60 7.54 0.32
CA TYR A 154 11.49 8.57 -0.21
C TYR A 154 12.54 8.99 0.84
N LEU A 155 12.10 9.31 2.06
CA LEU A 155 12.99 9.72 3.15
C LEU A 155 14.00 8.62 3.50
N THR A 156 13.53 7.37 3.58
CA THR A 156 14.34 6.20 3.91
C THR A 156 15.43 5.95 2.87
N VAL A 157 15.06 5.92 1.59
CA VAL A 157 16.03 5.68 0.50
C VAL A 157 17.04 6.82 0.41
N ASN A 158 16.58 8.07 0.55
CA ASN A 158 17.51 9.20 0.56
C ASN A 158 18.44 9.18 1.79
N LYS A 159 17.97 8.70 2.94
CA LYS A 159 18.79 8.57 4.15
C LYS A 159 19.84 7.47 4.03
N VAL A 160 19.50 6.33 3.45
CA VAL A 160 20.41 5.20 3.28
C VAL A 160 21.46 5.49 2.19
N PHE A 161 21.00 5.95 1.03
CA PHE A 161 21.86 6.05 -0.15
C PHE A 161 22.34 7.45 -0.49
N HIS A 162 21.85 8.48 0.21
CA HIS A 162 22.16 9.89 -0.06
C HIS A 162 21.91 10.27 -1.54
N ASN A 163 20.88 9.67 -2.14
CA ASN A 163 20.61 9.77 -3.57
C ASN A 163 19.12 10.02 -3.84
N ILE A 164 18.81 11.26 -4.22
CA ILE A 164 17.45 11.70 -4.51
C ILE A 164 16.88 11.03 -5.75
N ARG A 165 17.71 10.71 -6.76
CA ARG A 165 17.23 10.01 -7.97
C ARG A 165 16.73 8.62 -7.60
N MET A 166 17.49 7.89 -6.77
CA MET A 166 17.06 6.58 -6.29
C MET A 166 15.82 6.68 -5.40
N ALA A 167 15.71 7.71 -4.55
CA ALA A 167 14.51 7.93 -3.74
C ALA A 167 13.27 8.17 -4.60
N ARG A 168 13.35 9.00 -5.65
CA ARG A 168 12.24 9.21 -6.60
C ARG A 168 11.87 7.92 -7.34
N LEU A 169 12.85 7.14 -7.78
CA LEU A 169 12.61 5.87 -8.48
C LEU A 169 11.96 4.84 -7.55
N ALA A 170 12.37 4.76 -6.28
CA ALA A 170 11.74 3.86 -5.31
C ALA A 170 10.27 4.21 -5.09
N VAL A 171 9.94 5.51 -4.99
CA VAL A 171 8.54 5.97 -4.93
C VAL A 171 7.77 5.57 -6.20
N LEU A 172 8.35 5.81 -7.39
CA LEU A 172 7.71 5.43 -8.65
C LEU A 172 7.41 3.93 -8.70
N LEU A 173 8.38 3.08 -8.34
CA LEU A 173 8.21 1.63 -8.36
C LEU A 173 7.13 1.16 -7.39
N LEU A 174 7.03 1.77 -6.21
CA LEU A 174 5.99 1.44 -5.25
C LEU A 174 4.61 1.94 -5.69
N MET A 175 4.52 3.11 -6.34
CA MET A 175 3.26 3.64 -6.88
C MET A 175 2.60 2.73 -7.92
N ILE A 176 3.40 1.95 -8.66
CA ILE A 176 2.94 1.08 -9.75
C ILE A 176 2.82 -0.39 -9.32
N ASP A 177 3.11 -0.71 -8.06
CA ASP A 177 2.87 -2.03 -7.49
C ASP A 177 1.35 -2.25 -7.40
N LEU A 178 0.81 -3.05 -8.31
CA LEU A 178 -0.64 -3.23 -8.46
C LEU A 178 -1.26 -3.99 -7.29
N ASP A 179 -0.55 -4.96 -6.71
CA ASP A 179 -1.05 -5.74 -5.59
C ASP A 179 -1.13 -4.86 -4.35
N TRP A 180 -0.07 -4.08 -4.10
CA TRP A 180 -0.05 -3.09 -3.04
C TRP A 180 -1.00 -1.92 -3.29
N PHE A 181 -1.28 -1.56 -4.54
CA PHE A 181 -2.24 -0.51 -4.86
C PHE A 181 -3.69 -0.98 -4.63
N ALA A 182 -4.05 -2.15 -5.17
CA ALA A 182 -5.43 -2.60 -5.28
C ALA A 182 -6.08 -2.94 -3.92
N LEU A 183 -5.29 -3.24 -2.89
CA LEU A 183 -5.78 -3.60 -1.56
C LEU A 183 -6.41 -2.42 -0.78
N ASN A 184 -6.33 -1.19 -1.27
CA ASN A 184 -6.86 -0.01 -0.57
C ASN A 184 -8.39 0.02 -0.47
N VAL A 185 -9.07 -0.79 -1.27
CA VAL A 185 -10.53 -1.01 -1.21
C VAL A 185 -10.96 -1.88 -0.01
N GLN A 186 -10.01 -2.51 0.68
CA GLN A 186 -10.28 -3.44 1.78
C GLN A 186 -10.06 -2.79 3.15
N THR A 187 -10.71 -3.31 4.19
CA THR A 187 -10.45 -2.98 5.59
C THR A 187 -9.15 -3.65 6.02
N SER A 188 -8.04 -3.21 5.44
CA SER A 188 -6.75 -3.89 5.49
C SER A 188 -5.83 -3.29 6.55
N ASN A 189 -5.28 -4.16 7.40
CA ASN A 189 -4.25 -3.80 8.37
C ASN A 189 -2.88 -3.51 7.71
N GLN A 190 -2.71 -3.88 6.44
CA GLN A 190 -1.41 -3.92 5.79
C GLN A 190 -0.80 -2.52 5.63
N TYR A 191 -1.58 -1.49 5.29
CA TYR A 191 -1.04 -0.15 5.10
C TYR A 191 -0.64 0.51 6.41
N LEU A 192 -1.50 0.48 7.42
CA LEU A 192 -1.17 1.04 8.72
C LEU A 192 0.04 0.30 9.33
N GLY A 193 0.04 -1.04 9.26
CA GLY A 193 1.16 -1.86 9.71
C GLY A 193 2.46 -1.54 8.97
N SER A 194 2.42 -1.46 7.63
CA SER A 194 3.59 -1.14 6.80
C SER A 194 4.12 0.27 7.07
N LEU A 195 3.23 1.24 7.28
CA LEU A 195 3.61 2.60 7.63
C LEU A 195 4.35 2.63 8.98
N MET A 196 3.79 2.00 10.03
CA MET A 196 4.44 1.96 11.34
C MET A 196 5.77 1.21 11.29
N PHE A 197 5.84 0.13 10.53
CA PHE A 197 7.08 -0.62 10.30
C PHE A 197 8.15 0.25 9.64
N LEU A 198 7.84 0.89 8.51
CA LEU A 198 8.76 1.77 7.79
C LEU A 198 9.19 2.98 8.63
N LEU A 199 8.24 3.60 9.35
CA LEU A 199 8.54 4.69 10.26
C LEU A 199 9.51 4.25 11.36
N THR A 200 9.35 3.04 11.90
CA THR A 200 10.26 2.50 12.93
C THR A 200 11.69 2.43 12.40
N PHE A 201 11.92 1.86 11.22
CA PHE A 201 13.28 1.84 10.64
C PHE A 201 13.81 3.24 10.38
N TYR A 202 12.98 4.12 9.82
CA TYR A 202 13.40 5.48 9.55
C TYR A 202 13.81 6.22 10.83
N LEU A 203 13.04 6.08 11.91
CA LEU A 203 13.35 6.67 13.21
C LEU A 203 14.62 6.06 13.81
N LEU A 204 14.83 4.75 13.73
CA LEU A 204 16.07 4.10 14.18
C LEU A 204 17.29 4.61 13.41
N MET A 205 17.16 4.98 12.13
CA MET A 205 18.23 5.60 11.35
C MET A 205 18.46 7.09 11.67
N LEU A 206 17.48 7.75 12.28
CA LEU A 206 17.63 9.11 12.79
C LEU A 206 18.27 9.13 14.18
N ASP A 207 18.03 8.07 14.96
CA ASP A 207 18.60 7.96 16.28
C ASP A 207 20.13 7.90 16.19
N LYS A 208 20.77 8.84 16.89
CA LYS A 208 22.23 8.95 16.99
C LYS A 208 22.76 8.24 18.23
N THR A 209 21.93 7.49 18.97
CA THR A 209 22.42 6.63 20.03
C THR A 209 23.41 5.64 19.42
N LYS A 210 24.68 6.00 19.57
CA LYS A 210 25.85 5.15 19.42
C LYS A 210 25.56 3.83 20.14
N TYR A 211 25.38 2.78 19.37
CA TYR A 211 25.95 1.50 19.74
C TYR A 211 27.27 1.39 18.98
#